data_AF-A0A258GEY3-F1
#
_entry.id   AF-A0A258GEY3-F1
#
_cell.length_a   1.000
_cell.length_b   1.000
_cell.length_c   1.000
_cell.angle_alpha   90.00
_cell.angle_beta   90.00
_cell.angle_gamma   90.00
#
_symmetry.space_group_name_H-M   'P 1'
#
loop_
_entity.id
_entity.type
_entity.pdbx_description
1 polymer ?
#
loop_
_entity_poly.entity_id
_entity_poly.type
_entity_poly.pdbx_seq_one_letter_code
_entity_poly.pdbx_strand_id
1 'polypeptide(L)'
;MKSLRRLAASLLAGLGLALASPASADAGPGRCTGSFVNPITDICWSCLFPISVGGLKIWPSNRPDPDNPDLPLCLCGLRPGIAMGFWEPVRLADVSMKPWCFVNLGGMKLDPGFDIG
;
A
#
# COMPACT_ATOMS: atom_id res chain seq x y z
N MET A 1 2.39 57.61 -22.58
CA MET A 1 1.63 56.33 -22.60
C MET A 1 2.50 55.08 -22.41
N LYS A 2 3.68 54.96 -23.05
CA LYS A 2 4.56 53.77 -22.90
C LYS A 2 5.19 53.64 -21.50
N SER A 3 5.60 54.76 -20.89
CA SER A 3 6.17 54.79 -19.53
C SER A 3 5.16 54.36 -18.44
N LEU A 4 3.90 54.82 -18.55
CA LEU A 4 2.83 54.46 -17.63
C LEU A 4 2.47 52.96 -17.70
N ARG A 5 2.50 52.38 -18.90
CA ARG A 5 2.32 50.93 -19.12
C ARG A 5 3.46 50.10 -18.49
N ARG A 6 4.70 50.60 -18.56
CA ARG A 6 5.87 49.95 -17.94
C ARG A 6 5.76 49.97 -16.42
N LEU A 7 5.40 51.12 -15.83
CA LEU A 7 5.21 51.27 -14.39
C LEU A 7 4.09 50.35 -13.86
N ALA A 8 2.94 50.31 -14.55
CA ALA A 8 1.84 49.42 -14.19
C ALA A 8 2.25 47.93 -14.26
N ALA A 9 2.99 47.53 -15.30
CA ALA A 9 3.48 46.16 -15.44
C ALA A 9 4.47 45.77 -14.32
N SER A 10 5.38 46.66 -13.93
CA SER A 10 6.28 46.42 -12.79
C SER A 10 5.55 46.36 -11.46
N LEU A 11 4.49 47.16 -11.26
CA LEU A 11 3.70 47.13 -10.04
C LEU A 11 2.91 45.81 -9.92
N LEU A 12 2.34 45.34 -11.03
CA LEU A 12 1.62 44.07 -11.11
C LEU A 12 2.56 42.87 -10.90
N ALA A 13 3.77 42.92 -11.44
CA ALA A 13 4.78 41.88 -11.20
C ALA A 13 5.25 41.85 -9.73
N GLY A 14 5.49 43.02 -9.13
CA GLY A 14 5.84 43.13 -7.72
C GLY A 14 4.73 42.64 -6.79
N LEU A 15 3.48 42.96 -7.10
CA LEU A 15 2.32 42.48 -6.34
C LEU A 15 2.11 40.97 -6.51
N GLY A 16 2.36 40.42 -7.70
CA GLY A 16 2.33 38.98 -7.96
C GLY A 16 3.38 38.20 -7.16
N LEU A 17 4.60 38.74 -7.02
CA LEU A 17 5.63 38.15 -6.16
C LEU A 17 5.31 38.27 -4.67
N ALA A 18 4.69 39.38 -4.25
CA ALA A 18 4.29 39.57 -2.85
C ALA A 18 3.14 38.66 -2.41
N LEU A 19 2.27 38.26 -3.35
CA LEU A 19 1.15 37.34 -3.11
C LEU A 19 1.52 35.87 -3.35
N ALA A 20 2.73 35.58 -3.81
CA ALA A 20 3.20 34.21 -3.98
C ALA A 20 3.54 33.62 -2.60
N SER A 21 2.62 32.84 -2.04
CA SER A 21 2.91 32.02 -0.87
C SER A 21 4.01 31.00 -1.21
N PRO A 22 5.01 30.80 -0.32
CA PRO A 22 5.98 29.74 -0.52
C PRO A 22 5.24 28.41 -0.60
N ALA A 23 5.49 27.64 -1.65
CA ALA A 23 5.05 26.25 -1.70
C ALA A 23 5.87 25.49 -0.66
N SER A 24 5.24 25.14 0.46
CA SER A 24 5.83 24.25 1.45
C SER A 24 5.98 22.86 0.80
N ALA A 25 7.15 22.57 0.26
CA ALA A 25 7.53 21.21 -0.04
C ALA A 25 7.84 20.53 1.30
N ASP A 26 6.92 19.67 1.75
CA ASP A 26 7.14 18.81 2.91
C ASP A 26 8.21 17.78 2.53
N ALA A 27 9.48 18.16 2.71
CA ALA A 27 10.65 17.34 2.47
C ALA A 27 10.96 16.39 3.64
N GLY A 28 10.01 16.20 4.56
CA GLY A 28 10.08 15.11 5.53
C GLY A 28 9.75 13.76 4.87
N PRO A 29 9.88 12.65 5.61
CA PRO A 29 9.36 11.38 5.16
C PRO A 29 7.98 11.47 4.48
N GLY A 30 7.56 10.71 3.46
CA GLY A 30 6.18 10.82 2.95
C GLY A 30 5.11 10.78 4.07
N ARG A 31 4.04 11.60 4.02
CA ARG A 31 3.02 11.68 5.10
C ARG A 31 2.61 10.28 5.58
N CYS A 32 2.53 10.06 6.90
CA CYS A 32 2.03 8.79 7.43
C CYS A 32 0.53 8.72 7.17
N THR A 33 0.15 8.07 6.06
CA THR A 33 -1.23 7.94 5.61
C THR A 33 -1.57 6.48 5.48
N GLY A 34 -2.79 6.13 5.84
CA GLY A 34 -3.31 4.79 5.65
C GLY A 34 -4.76 4.70 6.08
N SER A 35 -5.35 3.53 5.91
CA SER A 35 -6.69 3.20 6.41
C SER A 35 -6.59 1.91 7.18
N PHE A 36 -7.47 1.74 8.16
CA PHE A 36 -7.69 0.41 8.71
C PHE A 36 -8.27 -0.49 7.62
N VAL A 37 -7.74 -1.71 7.50
CA VAL A 37 -8.17 -2.67 6.48
C VAL A 37 -9.60 -3.11 6.75
N ASN A 38 -10.49 -2.93 5.78
CA ASN A 38 -11.83 -3.48 5.81
C ASN A 38 -11.85 -4.87 5.16
N PRO A 39 -12.06 -5.96 5.93
CA PRO A 39 -12.02 -7.31 5.37
C PRO A 39 -13.14 -7.59 4.35
N ILE A 40 -14.20 -6.77 4.30
CA ILE A 40 -15.31 -6.96 3.35
C ILE A 40 -14.96 -6.36 1.99
N THR A 41 -14.41 -5.14 1.97
CA THR A 41 -14.22 -4.36 0.73
C THR A 41 -12.81 -4.40 0.19
N ASP A 42 -11.80 -4.51 1.06
CA ASP A 42 -10.41 -4.32 0.68
C ASP A 42 -9.71 -5.64 0.37
N ILE A 43 -10.36 -6.76 0.69
CA ILE A 43 -9.91 -8.11 0.36
C ILE A 43 -10.51 -8.52 -0.97
N CYS A 44 -9.65 -8.93 -1.89
CA CYS A 44 -10.06 -9.54 -3.14
C CYS A 44 -10.50 -10.99 -2.90
N TRP A 45 -11.78 -11.21 -2.59
CA TRP A 45 -12.31 -12.57 -2.39
C TRP A 45 -12.28 -13.44 -3.66
N SER A 46 -12.32 -12.81 -4.83
CA SER A 46 -12.10 -13.52 -6.10
C SER A 46 -10.65 -13.95 -6.33
N CYS A 47 -9.70 -13.43 -5.54
CA CYS A 47 -8.29 -13.83 -5.57
C CYS A 47 -8.03 -15.13 -4.80
N LEU A 48 -8.99 -15.60 -3.99
CA LEU A 48 -8.90 -16.89 -3.33
C LEU A 48 -8.79 -18.05 -4.33
N PHE A 49 -9.22 -17.82 -5.58
CA PHE A 49 -9.11 -18.78 -6.66
C PHE A 49 -7.84 -18.57 -7.50
N PRO A 50 -7.21 -19.64 -8.01
CA PRO A 50 -7.73 -21.01 -8.03
C PRO A 50 -7.60 -21.76 -6.70
N ILE A 51 -8.53 -22.68 -6.45
CA ILE A 51 -8.43 -23.64 -5.33
C ILE A 51 -8.02 -24.98 -5.91
N SER A 52 -6.90 -25.53 -5.43
CA SER A 52 -6.34 -26.81 -5.86
C SER A 52 -6.13 -27.77 -4.69
N VAL A 53 -6.22 -29.07 -4.97
CA VAL A 53 -5.89 -30.16 -4.03
C VAL A 53 -5.02 -31.17 -4.79
N GLY A 54 -3.77 -31.33 -4.35
CA GLY A 54 -2.72 -31.93 -5.17
C GLY A 54 -2.62 -31.24 -6.55
N GLY A 55 -2.42 -32.03 -7.62
CA GLY A 55 -2.45 -31.53 -9.00
C GLY A 55 -3.85 -31.20 -9.55
N LEU A 56 -4.92 -31.40 -8.78
CA LEU A 56 -6.29 -31.18 -9.23
C LEU A 56 -6.77 -29.76 -8.91
N LYS A 57 -7.18 -29.01 -9.94
CA LYS A 57 -7.83 -27.69 -9.79
C LYS A 57 -9.32 -27.88 -9.53
N ILE A 58 -9.73 -27.83 -8.27
CA ILE A 58 -11.14 -27.94 -7.85
C ILE A 58 -11.95 -26.73 -8.35
N TRP A 59 -11.35 -25.54 -8.26
CA TRP A 59 -11.95 -24.32 -8.77
C TRP A 59 -10.95 -23.56 -9.62
N PRO A 60 -10.98 -23.70 -10.96
CA PRO A 60 -10.04 -23.03 -11.85
C PRO A 60 -10.31 -21.53 -11.91
N SER A 61 -9.26 -20.77 -12.16
CA SER A 61 -9.27 -19.31 -12.25
C SER A 61 -8.11 -18.85 -13.12
N ASN A 62 -8.21 -17.65 -13.68
CA ASN A 62 -7.15 -17.02 -14.47
C ASN A 62 -6.16 -16.22 -13.59
N ARG A 63 -6.25 -16.35 -12.25
CA ARG A 63 -5.30 -15.69 -11.35
C ARG A 63 -3.99 -16.47 -11.29
N PRO A 64 -2.85 -15.79 -11.10
CA PRO A 64 -1.57 -16.45 -10.88
C PRO A 64 -1.62 -17.32 -9.61
N ASP A 65 -1.17 -18.56 -9.72
CA ASP A 65 -1.10 -19.53 -8.61
C ASP A 65 0.21 -20.31 -8.75
N PRO A 66 1.01 -20.48 -7.67
CA PRO A 66 2.13 -21.40 -7.69
C PRO A 66 1.66 -22.85 -7.88
N ASP A 67 2.53 -23.70 -8.45
CA ASP A 67 2.19 -25.10 -8.65
C ASP A 67 2.09 -25.85 -7.31
N ASN A 68 0.94 -26.50 -7.09
CA ASN A 68 0.71 -27.41 -5.97
C ASN A 68 1.27 -28.80 -6.33
N PRO A 69 1.85 -29.58 -5.39
CA PRO A 69 2.40 -30.90 -5.70
C PRO A 69 1.35 -31.84 -6.27
N ASP A 70 1.72 -32.73 -7.20
CA ASP A 70 0.77 -33.62 -7.88
C ASP A 70 0.01 -34.54 -6.91
N LEU A 71 0.71 -35.06 -5.89
CA LEU A 71 0.13 -35.94 -4.88
C LEU A 71 -0.64 -35.11 -3.84
N PRO A 72 -1.97 -35.32 -3.69
CA PRO A 72 -2.77 -34.58 -2.73
C PRO A 72 -2.50 -34.98 -1.27
N LEU A 73 -1.83 -36.10 -1.03
CA LEU A 73 -1.47 -36.57 0.31
C LEU A 73 -0.03 -36.20 0.62
N CYS A 74 0.19 -35.55 1.77
CA CYS A 74 1.51 -35.20 2.25
C CYS A 74 1.68 -35.60 3.72
N LEU A 75 2.94 -35.73 4.15
CA LEU A 75 3.28 -35.95 5.56
C LEU A 75 3.86 -34.66 6.15
N CYS A 76 3.07 -34.01 7.00
CA CYS A 76 3.51 -32.86 7.79
C CYS A 76 4.18 -33.38 9.07
N GLY A 77 5.40 -33.91 8.92
CA GLY A 77 6.06 -34.70 9.96
C GLY A 77 5.45 -36.10 10.06
N LEU A 78 4.90 -36.46 11.23
CA LEU A 78 4.22 -37.75 11.44
C LEU A 78 2.70 -37.69 11.16
N ARG A 79 2.17 -36.51 10.80
CA ARG A 79 0.72 -36.31 10.62
C ARG A 79 0.38 -36.36 9.14
N PRO A 80 -0.52 -37.26 8.69
CA PRO A 80 -1.04 -37.22 7.34
C PRO A 80 -1.81 -35.91 7.12
N GLY A 81 -1.51 -35.24 6.02
CA GLY A 81 -2.09 -33.97 5.61
C GLY A 81 -2.53 -34.01 4.14
N ILE A 82 -3.23 -32.96 3.74
CA ILE A 82 -3.70 -32.78 2.36
C ILE A 82 -2.99 -31.54 1.81
N ALA A 83 -2.34 -31.70 0.66
CA ALA A 83 -1.74 -30.59 -0.06
C ALA A 83 -2.84 -29.79 -0.77
N MET A 84 -3.15 -28.61 -0.26
CA MET A 84 -4.11 -27.67 -0.86
C MET A 84 -3.42 -26.36 -1.20
N GLY A 85 -3.77 -25.79 -2.35
CA GLY A 85 -3.30 -24.49 -2.82
C GLY A 85 -4.47 -23.53 -2.98
N PHE A 86 -4.38 -22.37 -2.33
CA PHE A 86 -5.28 -21.24 -2.51
C PHE A 86 -4.65 -20.00 -1.87
N TRP A 87 -5.08 -18.81 -2.27
CA TRP A 87 -4.66 -17.57 -1.63
C TRP A 87 -5.50 -17.31 -0.38
N GLU A 88 -4.84 -17.10 0.77
CA GLU A 88 -5.50 -16.81 2.04
C GLU A 88 -5.04 -15.48 2.67
N PRO A 89 -5.99 -14.63 3.12
CA PRO A 89 -5.68 -13.39 3.85
C PRO A 89 -5.43 -13.69 5.34
N VAL A 90 -4.45 -14.53 5.67
CA VAL A 90 -4.13 -14.90 7.07
C VAL A 90 -3.15 -13.94 7.75
N ARG A 91 -2.41 -13.17 6.96
CA ARG A 91 -1.38 -12.27 7.47
C ARG A 91 -1.50 -10.91 6.78
N LEU A 92 -1.39 -9.88 7.59
CA LEU A 92 -1.31 -8.50 7.14
C LEU A 92 0.12 -8.00 7.41
N ALA A 93 0.74 -7.42 6.38
CA ALA A 93 2.07 -6.86 6.47
C ALA A 93 2.02 -5.34 6.23
N ASP A 94 2.53 -4.57 7.19
CA ASP A 94 2.65 -3.12 7.10
C ASP A 94 4.02 -2.79 6.52
N VAL A 95 4.04 -2.18 5.32
CA VAL A 95 5.28 -1.70 4.69
C VAL A 95 5.22 -0.19 4.61
N SER A 96 6.13 0.49 5.30
CA SER A 96 6.22 1.95 5.31
C SER A 96 7.67 2.39 5.27
N MET A 97 7.94 3.45 4.50
CA MET A 97 9.25 4.11 4.47
C MET A 97 9.41 5.12 5.63
N LYS A 98 8.36 5.30 6.43
CA LYS A 98 8.35 6.18 7.59
C LYS A 98 8.57 5.37 8.86
N PRO A 99 9.58 5.72 9.68
CA PRO A 99 9.72 5.11 10.98
C PRO A 99 8.46 5.39 11.81
N TRP A 100 8.06 4.39 12.60
CA TRP A 100 6.91 4.47 13.51
C TRP A 100 5.54 4.66 12.83
N CYS A 101 5.45 4.54 11.51
CA CYS A 101 4.21 4.73 10.77
C CYS A 101 3.49 3.41 10.47
N PHE A 102 2.30 3.26 11.03
CA PHE A 102 1.45 2.07 10.87
C PHE A 102 0.35 2.35 9.86
N VAL A 103 0.59 1.98 8.61
CA VAL A 103 -0.30 2.24 7.48
C VAL A 103 -1.62 1.47 7.62
N ASN A 104 -1.61 0.24 8.13
CA ASN A 104 -2.83 -0.54 8.32
C ASN A 104 -3.59 -0.19 9.60
N LEU A 105 -3.06 0.70 10.45
CA LEU A 105 -3.78 1.29 11.58
C LEU A 105 -4.25 2.71 11.26
N GLY A 106 -4.61 2.99 10.00
CA GLY A 106 -5.11 4.31 9.61
C GLY A 106 -4.03 5.40 9.51
N GLY A 107 -2.76 5.01 9.33
CA GLY A 107 -1.65 5.96 9.30
C GLY A 107 -1.29 6.51 10.68
N MET A 108 -1.51 5.73 11.74
CA MET A 108 -1.12 6.10 13.09
C MET A 108 0.41 6.10 13.25
N LYS A 109 0.93 7.10 13.98
CA LYS A 109 2.34 7.15 14.39
C LYS A 109 2.47 6.69 15.84
N LEU A 110 3.13 5.55 16.07
CA LEU A 110 3.42 5.01 17.41
C LEU A 110 4.92 5.15 17.68
N ASP A 111 5.31 6.32 18.19
CA ASP A 111 6.70 6.70 18.42
C ASP A 111 7.06 6.55 19.91
N PRO A 112 7.95 5.61 20.28
CA PRO A 112 8.41 5.43 21.65
C PRO A 112 9.43 6.50 22.09
N GLY A 113 9.78 7.47 21.25
CA GLY A 113 10.61 8.62 21.62
C GLY A 113 12.11 8.40 21.46
N PHE A 114 12.52 7.43 20.63
CA PHE A 114 13.91 7.26 20.23
C PHE A 114 14.05 7.18 18.72
N ASP A 115 15.11 7.80 18.20
CA ASP A 115 15.41 7.81 16.77
C ASP A 115 15.95 6.46 16.32
N ILE A 116 15.42 5.97 15.19
CA ILE A 116 15.86 4.77 14.51
C ILE A 116 16.48 5.14 13.16
N GLY A 117 17.66 5.77 13.21
CA GLY A 117 18.47 6.08 12.02
C GLY A 117 18.06 7.35 11.28
#